data_AF-A0A957QRM9-F1
#
_entry.id   AF-A0A957QRM9-F1
#
_cell.length_a   1.000
_cell.length_b   1.000
_cell.length_c   1.000
_cell.angle_alpha   90.00
_cell.angle_beta   90.00
_cell.angle_gamma   90.00
#
_symmetry.space_group_name_H-M   'P 1'
#
loop_
_entity.id
_entity.type
_entity.pdbx_description
1 polymer ?
#
loop_
_entity_poly.entity_id
_entity_poly.type
_entity_poly.pdbx_seq_one_letter_code
_entity_poly.pdbx_strand_id
1 'polypeptide(L)'
;MQITGGLNPEEYDRSYSDRVLVRRISAYFRPHISKVLLVALMVSLMSIAATVTPLIISRGIDTLAENPQLQLLLTLAAVVTVLGALSWGFNFVSLWFSAR
;
A
#
# COMPACT_ATOMS: atom_id res chain seq x y z
N MET A 1 8.61 -5.91 28.33
CA MET A 1 7.20 -5.86 27.90
C MET A 1 6.88 -7.23 27.32
N GLN A 2 6.12 -8.06 28.04
CA GLN A 2 5.73 -9.40 27.56
C GLN A 2 4.51 -9.27 26.64
N ILE A 3 4.40 -10.13 25.62
CA ILE A 3 3.31 -10.06 24.63
C ILE A 3 1.94 -10.29 25.30
N THR A 4 1.90 -11.03 26.39
CA THR A 4 0.70 -11.31 27.22
C THR A 4 0.52 -10.36 28.40
N GLY A 5 1.35 -9.32 28.55
CA GLY A 5 1.36 -8.44 29.72
C GLY A 5 0.09 -7.64 29.99
N GLY A 6 -0.91 -7.70 29.11
CA GLY A 6 -2.25 -7.11 29.27
C GLY A 6 -3.39 -8.14 29.41
N LEU A 7 -3.08 -9.43 29.48
CA LEU A 7 -4.05 -10.50 29.72
C LEU A 7 -3.95 -10.90 31.20
N ASN A 8 -5.09 -11.10 31.87
CA ASN A 8 -5.09 -11.65 33.23
C ASN A 8 -4.68 -13.13 33.15
N PRO A 9 -3.51 -13.52 33.69
CA PRO A 9 -3.08 -14.91 33.65
C PRO A 9 -3.97 -15.74 34.57
N GLU A 10 -4.62 -16.77 34.03
CA GLU A 10 -5.32 -17.76 34.83
C GLU A 10 -4.32 -18.77 35.42
N GLU A 11 -4.65 -19.39 36.55
CA GLU A 11 -3.74 -20.30 37.29
C GLU A 11 -3.33 -21.54 36.46
N TYR A 12 -4.05 -21.84 35.38
CA TYR A 12 -3.78 -22.91 34.43
C TYR A 12 -2.97 -22.49 33.20
N ASP A 13 -2.65 -21.20 33.05
CA ASP A 13 -2.09 -20.67 31.81
C ASP A 13 -0.61 -21.03 31.66
N ARG A 14 -0.24 -21.60 30.51
CA ARG A 14 1.11 -22.12 30.30
C ARG A 14 2.07 -20.97 29.98
N SER A 15 3.12 -20.82 30.78
CA SER A 15 4.17 -19.82 30.52
C SER A 15 5.02 -20.22 29.30
N TYR A 16 4.82 -19.54 28.17
CA TYR A 16 5.70 -19.65 27.01
C TYR A 16 6.57 -18.41 26.88
N SER A 17 7.82 -18.59 26.43
CA SER A 17 8.66 -17.47 26.02
C SER A 17 8.03 -16.77 24.79
N ASP A 18 8.05 -15.44 24.78
CA ASP A 18 7.58 -14.59 23.67
C ASP A 18 8.14 -15.07 22.31
N ARG A 19 9.39 -15.52 22.28
CA ARG A 19 10.04 -16.04 21.06
C ARG A 19 9.35 -17.28 20.51
N VAL A 20 8.88 -18.17 21.39
CA VAL A 20 8.15 -19.39 21.03
C VAL A 20 6.76 -19.02 20.51
N LEU A 21 6.10 -18.05 21.16
CA LEU A 21 4.78 -17.57 20.77
C LEU A 21 4.80 -16.94 19.37
N VAL A 22 5.72 -16.01 19.12
CA VAL A 22 5.90 -15.34 17.81
C VAL A 22 6.26 -16.35 16.72
N ARG A 23 7.10 -17.34 17.01
CA ARG A 23 7.42 -18.41 16.05
C ARG A 23 6.21 -19.26 15.68
N ARG A 24 5.32 -19.55 16.63
CA ARG A 24 4.07 -20.29 16.34
C ARG A 24 3.10 -19.43 15.54
N ILE A 25 2.88 -18.18 15.94
CA ILE A 25 1.99 -17.25 15.24
C ILE A 25 2.46 -17.04 13.80
N SER A 26 3.76 -16.79 13.60
CA SER A 26 4.32 -16.62 12.24
C SER A 26 4.18 -17.87 11.37
N ALA A 27 4.19 -19.08 11.94
CA ALA A 27 3.93 -20.31 11.19
C ALA A 27 2.50 -20.39 10.66
N TYR A 28 1.50 -19.88 11.41
CA TYR A 28 0.11 -19.78 10.95
C TYR A 28 -0.08 -18.72 9.86
N PHE A 29 0.75 -17.68 9.82
CA PHE A 29 0.70 -16.65 8.78
C PHE A 29 1.33 -17.08 7.45
N ARG A 30 2.20 -18.10 7.44
CA ARG A 30 2.89 -18.61 6.23
C ARG A 30 2.00 -18.82 5.01
N PRO A 31 0.85 -19.52 5.09
CA PRO A 31 0.00 -19.76 3.92
C PRO A 31 -0.67 -18.47 3.37
N HIS A 32 -0.65 -17.37 4.11
CA HIS A 32 -1.23 -16.08 3.68
C HIS A 32 -0.19 -15.04 3.26
N ILE A 33 1.11 -15.35 3.34
CA ILE A 33 2.19 -14.43 2.98
C ILE A 33 2.03 -13.91 1.55
N SER A 34 1.64 -14.76 0.59
CA SER A 34 1.45 -14.34 -0.80
C SER A 34 0.39 -13.24 -0.95
N LYS A 35 -0.70 -13.29 -0.17
CA LYS A 35 -1.72 -12.24 -0.16
C LYS A 35 -1.18 -10.95 0.45
N VAL A 36 -0.48 -11.06 1.59
CA VAL A 36 0.14 -9.91 2.27
C VAL A 36 1.16 -9.22 1.36
N LEU A 37 1.97 -9.99 0.64
CA LEU A 37 3.00 -9.47 -0.26
C LEU A 37 2.37 -8.80 -1.49
N LEU A 38 1.29 -9.35 -2.03
CA LEU A 38 0.51 -8.72 -3.10
C LEU A 38 -0.08 -7.37 -2.64
N VAL A 39 -0.71 -7.33 -1.46
CA VAL A 39 -1.26 -6.08 -0.90
C VAL A 39 -0.14 -5.06 -0.67
N ALA A 40 0.99 -5.48 -0.07
CA ALA A 40 2.13 -4.61 0.15
C ALA A 40 2.67 -4.03 -1.18
N LEU A 41 2.79 -4.86 -2.22
CA LEU A 41 3.22 -4.42 -3.55
C LEU A 41 2.24 -3.40 -4.16
N MET A 42 0.94 -3.66 -4.08
CA MET A 42 -0.08 -2.73 -4.59
C MET A 42 -0.02 -1.38 -3.85
N VAL A 43 0.13 -1.39 -2.52
CA VAL A 43 0.28 -0.17 -1.71
C VAL A 43 1.56 0.59 -2.08
N SER A 44 2.68 -0.11 -2.29
CA SER A 44 3.93 0.51 -2.75
C SER A 44 3.77 1.17 -4.12
N LEU A 45 3.15 0.49 -5.08
CA LEU A 45 2.88 1.06 -6.42
C LEU A 45 1.95 2.28 -6.34
N MET A 46 0.93 2.22 -5.48
CA MET A 46 0.01 3.33 -5.25
C MET A 46 0.73 4.54 -4.65
N SER A 47 1.65 4.31 -3.70
CA SER A 47 2.49 5.37 -3.14
C SER A 47 3.39 6.01 -4.19
N ILE A 48 4.04 5.22 -5.05
CA ILE A 48 4.86 5.72 -6.15
C ILE A 48 4.01 6.56 -7.12
N ALA A 49 2.83 6.06 -7.52
CA ALA A 49 1.92 6.80 -8.40
C ALA A 49 1.48 8.13 -7.78
N ALA A 50 1.17 8.14 -6.48
CA ALA A 50 0.81 9.34 -5.74
C ALA A 50 1.94 10.37 -5.70
N THR A 51 3.21 9.94 -5.62
CA THR A 51 4.38 10.83 -5.65
C THR A 51 4.73 11.31 -7.06
N VAL A 52 4.60 10.46 -8.07
CA VAL A 52 4.94 10.79 -9.47
C VAL A 52 3.95 11.78 -10.07
N THR A 53 2.67 11.69 -9.70
CA THR A 53 1.60 12.56 -10.22
C THR A 53 1.91 14.07 -10.06
N PRO A 54 2.18 14.62 -8.85
CA PRO A 54 2.49 16.03 -8.68
C PRO A 54 3.80 16.44 -9.37
N LEU A 55 4.77 15.54 -9.49
CA LEU A 55 6.04 15.82 -10.17
C LEU A 55 5.84 16.02 -11.68
N ILE A 56 5.01 15.19 -12.31
CA ILE A 56 4.64 15.35 -13.73
C ILE A 56 3.85 16.64 -13.94
N ILE A 57 2.90 16.94 -13.05
CA ILE A 57 2.09 18.16 -13.13
C ILE A 57 2.98 19.40 -13.05
N SER A 58 3.91 19.47 -12.09
CA SER A 58 4.83 20.61 -11.96
C SER A 58 5.61 20.84 -13.26
N ARG A 59 6.29 19.81 -13.76
CA ARG A 59 7.07 19.92 -15.00
C ARG A 59 6.19 20.24 -16.23
N GLY A 60 4.99 19.69 -16.26
CA GLY A 60 4.02 19.95 -17.32
C GLY A 60 3.55 21.41 -17.34
N ILE A 61 3.35 22.01 -16.16
CA ILE A 61 3.00 23.42 -16.04
C ILE A 61 4.19 24.31 -16.43
N ASP A 62 5.40 23.99 -15.96
CA ASP A 62 6.62 24.76 -16.30
C ASP A 62 6.87 24.79 -17.81
N THR A 63 6.75 23.64 -18.48
CA THR A 63 6.91 23.53 -19.95
C THR A 63 5.80 24.22 -20.73
N LEU A 64 4.56 24.19 -20.22
CA LEU A 64 3.43 24.90 -20.83
C LEU A 64 3.53 26.43 -20.63
N ALA A 65 4.15 26.88 -19.54
CA ALA A 65 4.41 28.29 -19.28
C ALA A 65 5.47 28.86 -20.24
N GLU A 66 6.49 28.08 -20.59
CA GLU A 66 7.50 28.46 -21.59
C GLU A 66 6.96 28.38 -23.02
N ASN A 67 6.22 27.33 -23.35
CA ASN A 67 5.68 27.10 -24.70
C ASN A 67 4.24 26.56 -24.63
N PRO A 68 3.22 27.45 -24.66
CA PRO A 68 1.83 27.04 -24.55
C PRO A 68 1.38 26.30 -25.81
N GLN A 69 1.32 24.97 -25.71
CA GLN A 69 0.85 24.07 -26.76
C GLN A 69 -0.39 23.28 -26.30
N LEU A 70 -1.47 23.35 -27.06
CA LEU A 70 -2.72 22.63 -26.76
C LEU A 70 -2.52 21.11 -26.71
N GLN A 71 -1.65 20.57 -27.57
CA GLN A 71 -1.32 19.15 -27.60
C GLN A 71 -0.64 18.70 -26.30
N LEU A 72 0.27 19.51 -25.75
CA LEU A 72 0.94 19.22 -24.48
C LEU A 72 -0.06 19.23 -23.32
N LEU A 73 -0.94 20.23 -23.27
CA LEU A 73 -2.01 20.33 -22.27
C LEU A 73 -2.94 19.10 -22.29
N LEU A 74 -3.42 18.71 -23.47
CA LEU A 74 -4.29 17.52 -23.61
C LEU A 74 -3.56 16.23 -23.23
N THR A 75 -2.27 16.11 -23.57
CA THR A 75 -1.45 14.94 -23.20
C THR A 75 -1.27 14.85 -21.70
N LEU A 76 -0.95 15.97 -21.02
CA LEU A 76 -0.82 16.02 -19.56
C LEU A 76 -2.14 15.69 -18.86
N ALA A 77 -3.25 16.27 -19.32
CA ALA A 77 -4.57 15.95 -18.78
C ALA A 77 -4.89 14.45 -18.92
N ALA A 78 -4.66 13.87 -20.10
CA ALA A 78 -4.87 12.44 -20.33
C ALA A 78 -4.00 11.56 -19.43
N VAL A 79 -2.71 11.88 -19.28
CA VAL A 79 -1.78 11.14 -18.39
C VAL A 79 -2.25 11.20 -16.95
N VAL A 80 -2.61 12.39 -16.44
CA VAL A 80 -3.09 12.54 -15.06
C VAL A 80 -4.39 11.77 -14.82
N THR A 81 -5.32 11.80 -15.77
CA THR A 81 -6.57 11.01 -15.68
C THR A 81 -6.28 9.51 -15.65
N VAL A 82 -5.37 9.01 -16.50
CA VAL A 82 -4.98 7.59 -16.51
C VAL A 82 -4.31 7.18 -15.18
N LEU A 83 -3.40 8.01 -14.67
CA LEU A 83 -2.75 7.75 -13.37
C LEU A 83 -3.76 7.71 -12.21
N GLY A 84 -4.73 8.64 -12.21
CA GLY A 84 -5.82 8.64 -11.24
C GLY A 84 -6.69 7.38 -11.33
N ALA A 85 -7.07 6.97 -12.54
CA ALA A 85 -7.85 5.76 -12.77
C ALA A 85 -7.09 4.48 -12.33
N LEU A 86 -5.79 4.40 -12.62
CA LEU A 86 -4.94 3.28 -12.18
C LEU A 86 -4.81 3.24 -10.66
N SER A 87 -4.57 4.39 -10.01
CA SER A 87 -4.49 4.47 -8.55
C SER A 87 -5.79 4.01 -7.89
N TRP A 88 -6.94 4.46 -8.43
CA TRP A 88 -8.25 4.00 -7.98
C TRP A 88 -8.44 2.49 -8.16
N GLY A 89 -8.06 1.96 -9.33
CA GLY A 89 -8.13 0.52 -9.63
C GLY A 89 -7.26 -0.32 -8.68
N PHE A 90 -6.02 0.09 -8.43
CA PHE A 90 -5.13 -0.60 -7.49
C PHE A 90 -5.66 -0.55 -6.06
N ASN A 91 -6.19 0.60 -5.64
CA ASN A 91 -6.84 0.73 -4.35
C ASN A 91 -8.04 -0.22 -4.24
N PHE A 92 -8.91 -0.26 -5.26
CA PHE A 92 -10.05 -1.15 -5.30
C PHE A 92 -9.66 -2.64 -5.18
N VAL A 93 -8.63 -3.07 -5.92
CA VAL A 93 -8.10 -4.44 -5.84
C VAL A 93 -7.58 -4.75 -4.44
N SER A 94 -6.82 -3.84 -3.83
CA SER A 94 -6.30 -4.04 -2.47
C SER A 94 -7.41 -4.16 -1.43
N LEU A 95 -8.48 -3.35 -1.54
CA LEU A 95 -9.67 -3.42 -0.68
C LEU A 95 -10.43 -4.74 -0.86
N TRP A 96 -10.62 -5.18 -2.10
CA TRP A 96 -11.33 -6.42 -2.40
C TRP A 96 -10.62 -7.66 -1.84
N PHE A 97 -9.28 -7.71 -1.95
CA PHE A 97 -8.48 -8.79 -1.37
C PHE A 97 -8.36 -8.70 0.16
N SER A 98 -8.43 -7.52 0.76
CA SER A 98 -8.41 -7.36 2.22
C SER A 98 -9.75 -7.68 2.88
N ALA A 99 -10.86 -7.55 2.16
CA ALA A 99 -12.20 -7.85 2.67
C ALA A 99 -12.58 -9.34 2.58
N ARG A 100 -11.70 -10.19 2.00
CA ARG A 100 -11.95 -11.61 1.73
C ARG A 100 -10.97 -12.54 2.46
#